data_AF-A0A1Y1REP7-F1
#
_entry.id   AF-A0A1Y1REP7-F1
#
_cell.length_a   1.000
_cell.length_b   1.000
_cell.length_c   1.000
_cell.angle_alpha   90.00
_cell.angle_beta   90.00
_cell.angle_gamma   90.00
#
_symmetry.space_group_name_H-M   'P 1'
#
loop_
_entity.id
_entity.type
_entity.pdbx_description
1 polymer ?
#
loop_
_entity_poly.entity_id
_entity_poly.type
_entity_poly.pdbx_seq_one_letter_code
_entity_poly.pdbx_strand_id
1 'polypeptide(L)'
;KNGKTPFAAGIINYVAFCDGEPGAQIYSAAGEREQAALVFRHAAGMVHRNSELNSQSRVYRTYKSIEYGGGSTVYKALSADSDTKHGLNAHLVINDELHVQPNRDLVDTLETATASRTQPLTLHITTAGFDRSTICYEKYDYAKKVRDGIIDNPYFLPVIYEADTEDDWTMEDTWAKANPNLGVSVEIDYIRQACKEAQQIPAKENTFKRLHLNIWTEQDVRWISSDKWDELAGKVDTDVSISNHSFLHPERTLSIVRRKTACLT
;
A
#
# COMPACT_ATOMS: atom_id res chain seq x y z
N LYS A 1 9.52 4.90 -9.02
CA LYS A 1 8.45 4.06 -8.40
C LYS A 1 8.76 2.59 -8.68
N ASN A 2 8.36 1.66 -7.80
CA ASN A 2 8.64 0.21 -7.94
C ASN A 2 7.83 -0.53 -9.04
N GLY A 3 7.23 0.16 -10.02
CA GLY A 3 6.65 -0.48 -11.20
C GLY A 3 5.42 -1.40 -10.99
N LYS A 4 4.80 -1.42 -9.80
CA LYS A 4 3.68 -2.34 -9.47
C LYS A 4 2.48 -2.23 -10.45
N THR A 5 1.97 -1.03 -10.68
CA THR A 5 0.82 -0.81 -11.58
C THR A 5 1.11 -1.21 -13.04
N PRO A 6 2.25 -0.83 -13.66
CA PRO A 6 2.66 -1.39 -14.95
C PRO A 6 2.77 -2.91 -14.97
N PHE A 7 3.33 -3.52 -13.91
CA PHE A 7 3.46 -4.97 -13.82
C PHE A 7 2.08 -5.66 -13.82
N ALA A 8 1.14 -5.18 -13.01
CA ALA A 8 -0.23 -5.66 -13.00
C ALA A 8 -0.93 -5.50 -14.37
N ALA A 9 -0.71 -4.39 -15.06
CA ALA A 9 -1.21 -4.20 -16.42
C ALA A 9 -0.59 -5.19 -17.44
N GLY A 10 0.67 -5.57 -17.25
CA GLY A 10 1.32 -6.63 -18.03
C GLY A 10 0.65 -7.98 -17.81
N ILE A 11 0.33 -8.33 -16.56
CA ILE A 11 -0.41 -9.55 -16.21
C ILE A 11 -1.80 -9.57 -16.86
N ILE A 12 -2.54 -8.45 -16.86
CA ILE A 12 -3.83 -8.35 -17.54
C ILE A 12 -3.71 -8.76 -19.01
N ASN A 13 -2.76 -8.16 -19.73
CA ASN A 13 -2.57 -8.44 -21.14
C ASN A 13 -2.10 -9.87 -21.36
N TYR A 14 -1.17 -10.37 -20.54
CA TYR A 14 -0.71 -11.76 -20.64
C TYR A 14 -1.87 -12.74 -20.46
N VAL A 15 -2.68 -12.58 -19.40
CA VAL A 15 -3.84 -13.45 -19.17
C VAL A 15 -4.85 -13.33 -20.32
N ALA A 16 -5.07 -12.11 -20.81
CA ALA A 16 -6.04 -11.88 -21.88
C ALA A 16 -5.65 -12.50 -23.23
N PHE A 17 -4.36 -12.51 -23.57
CA PHE A 17 -3.88 -13.00 -24.87
C PHE A 17 -3.34 -14.43 -24.85
N CYS A 18 -2.78 -14.89 -23.72
CA CYS A 18 -1.95 -16.09 -23.67
C CYS A 18 -2.53 -17.23 -22.82
N ASP A 19 -3.47 -16.96 -21.92
CA ASP A 19 -3.93 -17.97 -20.96
C ASP A 19 -4.88 -19.02 -21.57
N GLY A 20 -5.49 -18.69 -22.70
CA GLY A 20 -6.37 -19.60 -23.44
C GLY A 20 -7.71 -19.88 -22.77
N GLU A 21 -8.03 -19.23 -21.65
CA GLU A 21 -9.31 -19.35 -20.94
C GLU A 21 -10.44 -18.67 -21.75
N PRO A 22 -11.45 -19.43 -22.22
CA PRO A 22 -12.58 -18.84 -22.94
C PRO A 22 -13.46 -18.00 -22.03
N GLY A 23 -13.94 -16.85 -22.52
CA GLY A 23 -14.89 -16.05 -21.76
C GLY A 23 -14.28 -15.37 -20.55
N ALA A 24 -12.95 -15.21 -20.48
CA ALA A 24 -12.28 -14.68 -19.30
C ALA A 24 -12.75 -13.24 -19.00
N GLN A 25 -13.19 -13.01 -17.77
CA GLN A 25 -13.50 -11.67 -17.29
C GLN A 25 -12.39 -11.21 -16.35
N ILE A 26 -11.78 -10.07 -16.66
CA ILE A 26 -10.64 -9.52 -15.94
C ILE A 26 -11.07 -8.20 -15.32
N TYR A 27 -10.80 -8.03 -14.03
CA TYR A 27 -11.15 -6.82 -13.31
C TYR A 27 -9.94 -6.25 -12.58
N SER A 28 -9.77 -4.93 -12.68
CA SER A 28 -8.87 -4.21 -11.77
C SER A 28 -9.68 -3.24 -10.92
N ALA A 29 -9.47 -3.22 -9.62
CA ALA A 29 -10.13 -2.35 -8.67
C ALA A 29 -9.12 -1.44 -7.97
N ALA A 30 -9.55 -0.22 -7.67
CA ALA A 30 -8.84 0.71 -6.80
C ALA A 30 -9.85 1.49 -5.95
N GLY A 31 -9.39 2.14 -4.89
CA GLY A 31 -10.25 2.95 -4.00
C GLY A 31 -10.99 4.06 -4.75
N GLU A 32 -10.33 4.70 -5.71
CA GLU A 32 -10.86 5.83 -6.46
C GLU A 32 -10.88 5.61 -7.98
N ARG A 33 -11.81 6.28 -8.67
CA ARG A 33 -11.98 6.18 -10.13
C ARG A 33 -10.75 6.60 -10.93
N GLU A 34 -9.98 7.58 -10.45
CA GLU A 34 -8.77 8.05 -11.12
C GLU A 34 -7.63 7.05 -10.99
N GLN A 35 -7.48 6.43 -9.81
CA GLN A 35 -6.50 5.37 -9.56
C GLN A 35 -6.83 4.14 -10.40
N ALA A 36 -8.10 3.72 -10.45
CA ALA A 36 -8.55 2.62 -11.30
C ALA A 36 -8.22 2.85 -12.80
N ALA A 37 -8.20 4.11 -13.24
CA ALA A 37 -7.83 4.45 -14.62
C ALA A 37 -6.33 4.28 -14.92
N LEU A 38 -5.45 4.22 -13.92
CA LEU A 38 -4.01 4.04 -14.14
C LEU A 38 -3.69 2.65 -14.70
N VAL A 39 -4.21 1.59 -14.07
CA VAL A 39 -4.05 0.21 -14.55
C VAL A 39 -4.55 0.10 -16.00
N PHE A 40 -5.75 0.64 -16.27
CA PHE A 40 -6.32 0.66 -17.61
C PHE A 40 -5.44 1.39 -18.64
N ARG A 41 -4.92 2.57 -18.28
CA ARG A 41 -4.03 3.34 -19.16
C ARG A 41 -2.74 2.58 -19.47
N HIS A 42 -2.16 1.89 -18.49
CA HIS A 42 -0.99 1.05 -18.72
C HIS A 42 -1.30 -0.13 -19.64
N ALA A 43 -2.39 -0.86 -19.39
CA ALA A 43 -2.79 -2.02 -20.19
C ALA A 43 -3.08 -1.61 -21.64
N ALA A 44 -3.92 -0.59 -21.84
CA ALA A 44 -4.24 -0.05 -23.16
C ALA A 44 -3.00 0.52 -23.88
N GLY A 45 -2.10 1.19 -23.14
CA GLY A 45 -0.87 1.72 -23.69
C GLY A 45 0.11 0.63 -24.15
N MET A 46 0.19 -0.50 -23.44
CA MET A 46 0.97 -1.67 -23.85
C MET A 46 0.39 -2.29 -25.12
N VAL A 47 -0.92 -2.51 -25.17
CA VAL A 47 -1.64 -3.02 -26.35
C VAL A 47 -1.38 -2.13 -27.56
N HIS A 48 -1.56 -0.82 -27.43
CA HIS A 48 -1.47 0.10 -28.57
C HIS A 48 -0.05 0.22 -29.16
N ARG A 49 0.99 -0.08 -28.36
CA ARG A 49 2.39 -0.08 -28.81
C ARG A 49 2.80 -1.35 -29.57
N ASN A 50 1.94 -2.37 -29.60
CA ASN A 50 2.18 -3.59 -30.36
C ASN A 50 1.08 -3.75 -31.42
N SER A 51 1.47 -3.74 -32.70
CA SER A 51 0.51 -3.79 -33.82
C SER A 51 -0.33 -5.07 -33.82
N GLU A 52 0.26 -6.20 -33.44
CA GLU A 52 -0.44 -7.49 -33.36
C GLU A 52 -1.51 -7.46 -32.27
N LEU A 53 -1.11 -7.10 -31.04
CA LEU A 53 -2.05 -7.01 -29.90
C LEU A 53 -3.16 -5.98 -30.17
N ASN A 54 -2.83 -4.84 -30.75
CA ASN A 54 -3.79 -3.80 -31.10
C ASN A 54 -4.79 -4.26 -32.17
N SER A 55 -4.36 -5.09 -33.14
CA SER A 55 -5.27 -5.64 -34.15
C SER A 55 -6.28 -6.65 -33.59
N GLN A 56 -5.93 -7.31 -32.48
CA GLN A 56 -6.74 -8.33 -31.83
C GLN A 56 -7.54 -7.79 -30.63
N SER A 57 -7.57 -6.47 -30.43
CA SER A 57 -8.23 -5.87 -29.27
C SER A 57 -8.98 -4.58 -29.63
N ARG A 58 -9.94 -4.24 -28.78
CA ARG A 58 -10.74 -3.02 -28.90
C ARG A 58 -10.77 -2.29 -27.57
N VAL A 59 -10.19 -1.09 -27.56
CA VAL A 59 -10.07 -0.28 -26.34
C VAL A 59 -11.24 0.71 -26.24
N TYR A 60 -11.96 0.66 -25.12
CA TYR A 60 -13.05 1.57 -24.79
C TYR A 60 -12.65 2.50 -23.65
N ARG A 61 -12.15 3.69 -24.00
CA ARG A 61 -11.62 4.66 -23.02
C ARG A 61 -12.67 5.16 -22.03
N THR A 62 -13.89 5.46 -22.49
CA THR A 62 -14.99 5.97 -21.65
C THR A 62 -15.35 4.97 -20.55
N TYR A 63 -15.40 3.69 -20.90
CA TYR A 63 -15.77 2.61 -19.98
C TYR A 63 -14.56 2.02 -19.25
N LYS A 64 -13.34 2.50 -19.53
CA LYS A 64 -12.06 1.96 -19.01
C LYS A 64 -12.01 0.44 -19.17
N SER A 65 -12.33 -0.01 -20.39
CA SER A 65 -12.50 -1.42 -20.74
C SER A 65 -11.72 -1.77 -22.01
N ILE A 66 -11.27 -3.02 -22.11
CA ILE A 66 -10.61 -3.57 -23.30
C ILE A 66 -11.26 -4.93 -23.61
N GLU A 67 -11.68 -5.11 -24.85
CA GLU A 67 -12.08 -6.41 -25.41
C GLU A 67 -10.91 -7.02 -26.16
N TYR A 68 -10.73 -8.33 -26.03
CA TYR A 68 -9.67 -9.11 -26.68
C TYR A 68 -10.29 -10.24 -27.49
N GLY A 69 -9.61 -10.66 -28.58
CA GLY A 69 -9.98 -11.85 -29.35
C GLY A 69 -11.43 -11.82 -29.84
N GLY A 70 -11.88 -10.67 -30.37
CA GLY A 70 -13.26 -10.48 -30.84
C GLY A 70 -14.32 -10.35 -29.75
N GLY A 71 -13.92 -10.03 -28.51
CA GLY A 71 -14.85 -9.88 -27.37
C GLY A 71 -15.04 -11.14 -26.54
N SER A 72 -14.24 -12.19 -26.80
CA SER A 72 -14.22 -13.41 -26.00
C SER A 72 -13.67 -13.18 -24.59
N THR A 73 -12.72 -12.27 -24.44
CA THR A 73 -12.16 -11.87 -23.15
C THR A 73 -12.34 -10.37 -22.94
N VAL A 74 -12.70 -9.99 -21.73
CA VAL A 74 -12.99 -8.58 -21.39
C VAL A 74 -12.22 -8.19 -20.14
N TYR A 75 -11.52 -7.07 -20.22
CA TYR A 75 -10.96 -6.37 -19.07
C TYR A 75 -11.77 -5.11 -18.75
N LYS A 76 -12.08 -4.87 -17.48
CA LYS A 76 -12.69 -3.62 -17.02
C LYS A 76 -12.06 -3.10 -15.72
N ALA A 77 -11.77 -1.80 -15.67
CA ALA A 77 -11.39 -1.13 -14.43
C ALA A 77 -12.63 -0.71 -13.63
N LEU A 78 -12.64 -1.04 -12.34
CA LEU A 78 -13.69 -0.78 -11.37
C LEU A 78 -13.18 0.15 -10.26
N SER A 79 -14.09 0.90 -9.66
CA SER A 79 -13.84 1.70 -8.45
C SER A 79 -14.79 1.27 -7.33
N ALA A 80 -14.48 1.63 -6.08
CA ALA A 80 -15.35 1.36 -4.92
C ALA A 80 -16.82 1.79 -5.15
N ASP A 81 -17.02 2.94 -5.81
CA ASP A 81 -18.33 3.54 -6.12
C ASP A 81 -19.01 3.01 -7.39
N SER A 82 -18.60 1.85 -7.92
CA SER A 82 -19.25 1.27 -9.09
C SER A 82 -20.40 0.35 -8.70
N ASP A 83 -21.58 0.52 -9.32
CA ASP A 83 -22.80 -0.28 -9.06
C ASP A 83 -22.70 -1.74 -9.55
N THR A 84 -21.52 -2.16 -10.02
CA THR A 84 -21.33 -3.46 -10.70
C THR A 84 -20.88 -4.50 -9.69
N LYS A 85 -21.75 -4.88 -8.74
CA LYS A 85 -21.38 -5.75 -7.59
C LYS A 85 -22.03 -7.15 -7.58
N HIS A 86 -22.82 -7.53 -8.58
CA HIS A 86 -23.47 -8.85 -8.61
C HIS A 86 -23.33 -9.54 -9.96
N GLY A 87 -23.04 -10.85 -9.94
CA GLY A 87 -23.02 -11.73 -11.12
C GLY A 87 -21.75 -11.70 -11.96
N LEU A 88 -20.62 -11.23 -11.41
CA LEU A 88 -19.33 -11.29 -12.08
C LEU A 88 -18.75 -12.71 -12.05
N ASN A 89 -18.07 -13.13 -13.12
CA ASN A 89 -17.37 -14.41 -13.21
C ASN A 89 -15.89 -14.18 -13.56
N ALA A 90 -15.16 -13.71 -12.55
CA ALA A 90 -13.81 -13.16 -12.68
C ALA A 90 -12.77 -14.27 -12.79
N HIS A 91 -11.95 -14.21 -13.85
CA HIS A 91 -10.80 -15.07 -14.05
C HIS A 91 -9.52 -14.45 -13.48
N LEU A 92 -9.40 -13.13 -13.57
CA LEU A 92 -8.32 -12.36 -12.95
C LEU A 92 -8.90 -11.15 -12.23
N VAL A 93 -8.53 -10.99 -10.97
CA VAL A 93 -8.82 -9.82 -10.15
C VAL A 93 -7.52 -9.14 -9.75
N ILE A 94 -7.42 -7.84 -9.94
CA ILE A 94 -6.30 -7.03 -9.46
C ILE A 94 -6.84 -5.95 -8.54
N ASN A 95 -6.40 -5.92 -7.28
CA ASN A 95 -6.66 -4.79 -6.39
C ASN A 95 -5.40 -3.94 -6.31
N ASP A 96 -5.44 -2.76 -6.94
CA ASP A 96 -4.37 -1.77 -6.90
C ASP A 96 -4.57 -0.78 -5.76
N GLU A 97 -3.47 -0.41 -5.12
CA GLU A 97 -3.41 0.42 -3.92
C GLU A 97 -4.43 0.01 -2.84
N LEU A 98 -4.38 -1.26 -2.43
CA LEU A 98 -5.31 -1.84 -1.44
C LEU A 98 -5.41 -1.02 -0.14
N HIS A 99 -4.34 -0.34 0.27
CA HIS A 99 -4.32 0.55 1.44
C HIS A 99 -5.24 1.77 1.34
N VAL A 100 -5.72 2.12 0.14
CA VAL A 100 -6.64 3.24 -0.11
C VAL A 100 -8.10 2.75 -0.22
N GLN A 101 -8.34 1.45 -0.22
CA GLN A 101 -9.72 0.94 -0.28
C GLN A 101 -10.49 1.39 0.98
N PRO A 102 -11.69 1.98 0.82
CA PRO A 102 -12.43 2.54 1.94
C PRO A 102 -12.97 1.46 2.89
N ASN A 103 -13.27 0.27 2.36
CA ASN A 103 -13.77 -0.86 3.11
C ASN A 103 -13.49 -2.19 2.35
N ARG A 104 -13.94 -3.31 2.92
CA ARG A 104 -13.75 -4.65 2.35
C ARG A 104 -14.72 -5.03 1.23
N ASP A 105 -15.82 -4.30 1.06
CA ASP A 105 -16.96 -4.75 0.25
C ASP A 105 -16.58 -5.07 -1.21
N LEU A 106 -15.84 -4.16 -1.87
CA LEU A 106 -15.43 -4.38 -3.27
C LEU A 106 -14.44 -5.55 -3.38
N VAL A 107 -13.51 -5.65 -2.44
CA VAL A 107 -12.49 -6.71 -2.43
C VAL A 107 -13.15 -8.07 -2.26
N ASP A 108 -14.02 -8.23 -1.26
CA ASP A 108 -14.74 -9.47 -1.00
C ASP A 108 -15.66 -9.86 -2.17
N THR A 109 -16.33 -8.86 -2.76
CA THR A 109 -17.20 -9.08 -3.93
C THR A 109 -16.40 -9.66 -5.10
N LEU A 110 -15.23 -9.10 -5.38
CA LEU A 110 -14.37 -9.57 -6.47
C LEU A 110 -13.71 -10.91 -6.15
N GLU A 111 -13.30 -11.15 -4.90
CA GLU A 111 -12.80 -12.47 -4.47
C GLU A 111 -13.90 -13.54 -4.64
N THR A 112 -15.14 -13.25 -4.23
CA THR A 112 -16.28 -14.16 -4.41
C THR A 112 -16.61 -14.39 -5.89
N ALA A 113 -16.43 -13.38 -6.74
CA ALA A 113 -16.66 -13.50 -8.19
C ALA A 113 -15.72 -14.49 -8.89
N THR A 114 -14.64 -14.91 -8.23
CA THR A 114 -13.72 -15.93 -8.77
C THR A 114 -14.19 -17.36 -8.54
N ALA A 115 -15.17 -17.60 -7.66
CA ALA A 115 -15.52 -18.92 -7.15
C ALA A 115 -15.98 -19.93 -8.21
N SER A 116 -16.53 -19.45 -9.34
CA SER A 116 -16.98 -20.30 -10.45
C SER A 116 -15.88 -20.68 -11.45
N ARG A 117 -14.66 -20.14 -11.31
CA ARG A 117 -13.52 -20.46 -12.18
C ARG A 117 -12.68 -21.57 -11.56
N THR A 118 -12.08 -22.40 -12.42
CA THR A 118 -11.23 -23.52 -12.00
C THR A 118 -9.83 -23.10 -11.58
N GLN A 119 -9.30 -22.03 -12.18
CA GLN A 119 -7.94 -21.53 -11.95
C GLN A 119 -7.87 -19.99 -11.90
N PRO A 120 -8.71 -19.32 -11.08
CA PRO A 120 -8.68 -17.87 -11.01
C PRO A 120 -7.40 -17.36 -10.34
N LEU A 121 -7.01 -16.14 -10.68
CA LEU A 121 -5.93 -15.41 -10.02
C LEU A 121 -6.45 -14.12 -9.38
N THR A 122 -6.11 -13.90 -8.11
CA THR A 122 -6.30 -12.61 -7.44
C THR A 122 -4.95 -12.03 -7.06
N LEU A 123 -4.66 -10.83 -7.54
CA LEU A 123 -3.44 -10.09 -7.26
C LEU A 123 -3.76 -8.84 -6.44
N HIS A 124 -3.17 -8.75 -5.25
CA HIS A 124 -3.22 -7.54 -4.43
C HIS A 124 -1.87 -6.84 -4.53
N ILE A 125 -1.87 -5.57 -4.96
CA ILE A 125 -0.68 -4.71 -4.94
C ILE A 125 -0.96 -3.48 -4.08
N THR A 126 -0.01 -3.11 -3.24
CA THR A 126 -0.20 -1.99 -2.31
C THR A 126 1.14 -1.44 -1.81
N THR A 127 1.07 -0.42 -0.96
CA THR A 127 2.12 0.02 -0.04
C THR A 127 1.60 -0.06 1.38
N ALA A 128 2.48 0.11 2.37
CA ALA A 128 2.06 0.16 3.77
C ALA A 128 1.07 1.32 4.01
N GLY A 129 0.06 1.05 4.85
CA GLY A 129 -0.88 2.04 5.36
C GLY A 129 -0.49 2.53 6.76
N PHE A 130 -1.44 3.21 7.40
CA PHE A 130 -1.33 3.61 8.82
C PHE A 130 -2.42 2.98 9.69
N ASP A 131 -3.56 2.64 9.10
CA ASP A 131 -4.69 2.03 9.79
C ASP A 131 -4.65 0.50 9.69
N ARG A 132 -4.45 -0.13 10.86
CA ARG A 132 -4.35 -1.58 11.02
C ARG A 132 -5.72 -2.29 11.06
N SER A 133 -6.82 -1.55 11.06
CA SER A 133 -8.18 -2.10 10.97
C SER A 133 -8.66 -2.33 9.53
N THR A 134 -7.85 -1.95 8.54
CA THR A 134 -8.18 -2.04 7.12
C THR A 134 -8.03 -3.46 6.56
N ILE A 135 -8.79 -3.76 5.49
CA ILE A 135 -8.61 -4.99 4.70
C ILE A 135 -7.18 -5.15 4.16
N CYS A 136 -6.49 -4.03 3.91
CA CYS A 136 -5.10 -4.04 3.50
C CYS A 136 -4.18 -4.62 4.59
N TYR A 137 -4.38 -4.21 5.85
CA TYR A 137 -3.58 -4.73 6.96
C TYR A 137 -3.89 -6.20 7.23
N GLU A 138 -5.16 -6.61 7.17
CA GLU A 138 -5.58 -8.01 7.29
C GLU A 138 -4.86 -8.90 6.27
N LYS A 139 -4.88 -8.53 4.98
CA LYS A 139 -4.20 -9.28 3.91
C LYS A 139 -2.68 -9.25 4.07
N TYR A 140 -2.10 -8.15 4.53
CA TYR A 140 -0.67 -8.03 4.81
C TYR A 140 -0.23 -8.93 5.98
N ASP A 141 -0.96 -8.94 7.11
CA ASP A 141 -0.67 -9.78 8.26
C ASP A 141 -0.79 -11.28 7.89
N TYR A 142 -1.82 -11.63 7.12
CA TYR A 142 -1.95 -12.98 6.56
C TYR A 142 -0.75 -13.34 5.66
N ALA A 143 -0.35 -12.44 4.76
CA ALA A 143 0.79 -12.65 3.88
C ALA A 143 2.10 -12.88 4.65
N LYS A 144 2.35 -12.14 5.74
CA LYS A 144 3.51 -12.37 6.60
C LYS A 144 3.46 -13.72 7.30
N LYS A 145 2.30 -14.11 7.85
CA LYS A 145 2.12 -15.43 8.47
C LYS A 145 2.34 -16.58 7.49
N VAL A 146 1.92 -16.43 6.23
CA VAL A 146 2.22 -17.43 5.18
C VAL A 146 3.71 -17.46 4.84
N ARG A 147 4.33 -16.30 4.62
CA ARG A 147 5.78 -16.18 4.33
C ARG A 147 6.62 -16.82 5.43
N ASP A 148 6.24 -16.60 6.69
CA ASP A 148 6.98 -17.04 7.87
C ASP A 148 6.63 -18.49 8.27
N GLY A 149 5.76 -19.19 7.51
CA GLY A 149 5.39 -20.59 7.74
C GLY A 149 4.46 -20.82 8.93
N ILE A 150 3.88 -19.76 9.50
CA ILE A 150 2.87 -19.83 10.57
C ILE A 150 1.55 -20.37 10.01
N ILE A 151 1.21 -19.99 8.78
CA ILE A 151 0.06 -20.49 8.03
C ILE A 151 0.56 -21.26 6.82
N ASP A 152 0.19 -22.53 6.70
CA ASP A 152 0.43 -23.32 5.49
C ASP A 152 -0.68 -23.08 4.47
N ASN A 153 -0.38 -22.29 3.43
CA ASN A 153 -1.27 -22.08 2.30
C ASN A 153 -0.47 -22.04 0.98
N PRO A 154 -0.41 -23.16 0.23
CA PRO A 154 0.34 -23.23 -1.02
C PRO A 154 -0.29 -22.43 -2.16
N TYR A 155 -1.52 -21.92 -2.00
CA TYR A 155 -2.23 -21.12 -3.00
C TYR A 155 -2.03 -19.60 -2.83
N PHE A 156 -1.28 -19.18 -1.80
CA PHE A 156 -1.01 -17.77 -1.54
C PHE A 156 0.49 -17.48 -1.65
N LEU A 157 0.88 -16.62 -2.57
CA LEU A 157 2.27 -16.22 -2.77
C LEU A 157 2.51 -14.82 -2.17
N PRO A 158 3.11 -14.71 -0.97
CA PRO A 158 3.50 -13.43 -0.42
C PRO A 158 4.81 -12.93 -1.07
N VAL A 159 4.76 -11.73 -1.64
CA VAL A 159 5.97 -11.01 -2.11
C VAL A 159 6.00 -9.66 -1.41
N ILE A 160 6.84 -9.54 -0.39
CA ILE A 160 6.89 -8.38 0.50
C ILE A 160 8.29 -7.77 0.43
N TYR A 161 8.37 -6.50 0.03
CA TYR A 161 9.58 -5.68 0.09
C TYR A 161 9.35 -4.60 1.14
N GLU A 162 9.97 -4.76 2.29
CA GLU A 162 9.86 -3.87 3.45
C GLU A 162 11.19 -3.81 4.20
N ALA A 163 11.41 -2.71 4.91
CA ALA A 163 12.47 -2.63 5.91
C ALA A 163 11.95 -3.17 7.25
N ASP A 164 12.86 -3.61 8.11
CA ASP A 164 12.53 -4.00 9.48
C ASP A 164 12.25 -2.74 10.32
N THR A 165 11.40 -2.85 11.35
CA THR A 165 11.05 -1.70 12.21
C THR A 165 12.23 -1.16 12.99
N GLU A 166 13.21 -2.02 13.27
CA GLU A 166 14.43 -1.71 14.01
C GLU A 166 15.59 -1.27 13.10
N ASP A 167 15.43 -1.32 11.77
CA ASP A 167 16.45 -0.81 10.86
C ASP A 167 16.61 0.71 11.01
N ASP A 168 17.84 1.20 10.85
CA ASP A 168 18.07 2.63 10.69
C ASP A 168 17.47 3.11 9.36
N TRP A 169 16.36 3.84 9.48
CA TRP A 169 15.60 4.35 8.36
C TRP A 169 16.35 5.39 7.53
N THR A 170 17.50 5.89 8.00
CA THR A 170 18.33 6.89 7.32
C THR A 170 19.40 6.28 6.42
N MET A 171 19.58 4.96 6.46
CA MET A 171 20.61 4.23 5.72
C MET A 171 20.12 3.75 4.35
N GLU A 172 20.97 3.89 3.32
CA GLU A 172 20.65 3.46 1.95
C GLU A 172 20.41 1.96 1.82
N ASP A 173 21.12 1.15 2.61
CA ASP A 173 20.93 -0.30 2.66
C ASP A 173 19.51 -0.67 3.11
N THR A 174 18.96 0.08 4.08
CA THR A 174 17.57 -0.05 4.52
C THR A 174 16.59 0.29 3.40
N TRP A 175 16.91 1.33 2.61
CA TRP A 175 16.05 1.74 1.50
C TRP A 175 16.03 0.69 0.38
N ALA A 176 17.16 0.03 0.14
CA ALA A 176 17.27 -1.04 -0.85
C ALA A 176 16.38 -2.25 -0.51
N LYS A 177 16.23 -2.61 0.78
CA LYS A 177 15.34 -3.70 1.22
C LYS A 177 13.89 -3.51 0.74
N ALA A 178 13.37 -2.27 0.83
CA ALA A 178 12.00 -1.94 0.48
C ALA A 178 11.78 -1.55 -0.99
N ASN A 179 12.86 -1.28 -1.74
CA ASN A 179 12.80 -0.75 -3.10
C ASN A 179 13.58 -1.63 -4.08
N PRO A 180 12.98 -2.72 -4.60
CA PRO A 180 13.66 -3.61 -5.55
C PRO A 180 14.06 -2.93 -6.87
N ASN A 181 13.49 -1.76 -7.18
CA ASN A 181 13.80 -0.96 -8.38
C ASN A 181 14.69 0.26 -8.11
N LEU A 182 15.36 0.30 -6.95
CA LEU A 182 16.32 1.35 -6.59
C LEU A 182 17.44 1.45 -7.64
N GLY A 183 17.71 2.66 -8.12
CA GLY A 183 18.71 2.92 -9.17
C GLY A 183 18.27 2.59 -10.60
N VAL A 184 17.04 2.07 -10.80
CA VAL A 184 16.50 1.77 -12.15
C VAL A 184 15.32 2.69 -12.49
N SER A 185 14.32 2.72 -11.62
CA SER A 185 13.14 3.60 -11.76
C SER A 185 12.73 4.27 -10.46
N VAL A 186 13.40 3.93 -9.37
CA VAL A 186 13.39 4.67 -8.11
C VAL A 186 14.73 5.36 -7.99
N GLU A 187 14.73 6.68 -8.13
CA GLU A 187 15.95 7.49 -8.06
C GLU A 187 16.44 7.59 -6.62
N ILE A 188 17.69 7.22 -6.38
CA ILE A 188 18.28 7.25 -5.04
C ILE A 188 18.32 8.66 -4.46
N ASP A 189 18.62 9.67 -5.29
CA ASP A 189 18.72 11.07 -4.85
C ASP A 189 17.38 11.63 -4.37
N TYR A 190 16.27 11.14 -4.93
CA TYR A 190 14.94 11.49 -4.45
C TYR A 190 14.70 10.96 -3.03
N ILE A 191 15.08 9.71 -2.75
CA ILE A 191 14.95 9.14 -1.40
C ILE A 191 15.89 9.86 -0.42
N ARG A 192 17.13 10.15 -0.82
CA ARG A 192 18.08 10.95 0.01
C ARG A 192 17.48 12.28 0.41
N GLN A 193 16.88 13.01 -0.54
CA GLN A 193 16.27 14.30 -0.27
C GLN A 193 15.05 14.17 0.66
N ALA A 194 14.18 13.19 0.41
CA ALA A 194 13.03 12.91 1.28
C ALA A 194 13.45 12.53 2.71
N CYS A 195 14.54 11.77 2.86
CA CYS A 195 15.12 11.40 4.15
C CYS A 195 15.62 12.63 4.91
N LYS A 196 16.39 13.50 4.24
CA LYS A 196 16.88 14.76 4.84
C LYS A 196 15.74 15.64 5.34
N GLU A 197 14.67 15.77 4.56
CA GLU A 197 13.49 16.51 4.98
C GLU A 197 12.79 15.89 6.19
N ALA A 198 12.68 14.55 6.21
CA ALA A 198 12.09 13.82 7.32
C ALA A 198 12.91 13.95 8.62
N GLN A 199 14.24 14.03 8.54
CA GLN A 199 15.10 14.26 9.70
C GLN A 199 14.89 15.66 10.33
N GLN A 200 14.50 16.64 9.52
CA GLN A 200 14.24 18.01 10.00
C GLN A 200 12.79 18.20 10.48
N ILE A 201 11.86 17.40 9.99
CA ILE A 201 10.42 17.54 10.24
C ILE A 201 9.89 16.23 10.82
N PRO A 202 9.76 16.08 12.15
CA PRO A 202 9.30 14.85 12.79
C PRO A 202 7.97 14.31 12.22
N ALA A 203 7.06 15.19 11.82
CA ALA A 203 5.80 14.81 11.17
C ALA A 203 5.97 14.08 9.83
N LYS A 204 7.10 14.27 9.14
CA LYS A 204 7.40 13.59 7.88
C LYS A 204 8.09 12.24 8.07
N GLU A 205 8.62 11.93 9.26
CA GLU A 205 9.32 10.67 9.51
C GLU A 205 8.41 9.45 9.27
N ASN A 206 7.22 9.43 9.87
CA ASN A 206 6.26 8.35 9.64
C ASN A 206 5.85 8.25 8.16
N THR A 207 5.71 9.40 7.49
CA THR A 207 5.39 9.43 6.06
C THR A 207 6.53 8.82 5.23
N PHE A 208 7.79 9.13 5.55
CA PHE A 208 8.96 8.56 4.89
C PHE A 208 9.02 7.04 5.11
N LYS A 209 8.95 6.59 6.37
CA LYS A 209 8.97 5.17 6.75
C LYS A 209 7.86 4.39 6.03
N ARG A 210 6.65 4.94 5.96
CA ARG A 210 5.54 4.31 5.26
C ARG A 210 5.73 4.27 3.74
N LEU A 211 6.04 5.40 3.10
CA LEU A 211 6.04 5.53 1.64
C LEU A 211 7.31 4.99 0.97
N HIS A 212 8.44 5.01 1.67
CA HIS A 212 9.74 4.60 1.13
C HIS A 212 10.24 3.28 1.71
N LEU A 213 9.83 2.90 2.93
CA LEU A 213 10.31 1.69 3.59
C LEU A 213 9.23 0.61 3.78
N ASN A 214 7.98 0.89 3.39
CA ASN A 214 6.81 0.03 3.63
C ASN A 214 6.65 -0.38 5.11
N ILE A 215 7.07 0.48 6.04
CA ILE A 215 6.86 0.25 7.47
C ILE A 215 5.46 0.73 7.85
N TRP A 216 4.68 -0.14 8.51
CA TRP A 216 3.38 0.21 9.05
C TRP A 216 3.51 1.07 10.31
N THR A 217 3.34 2.38 10.14
CA THR A 217 3.43 3.38 11.21
C THR A 217 2.05 3.72 11.77
N GLU A 218 1.98 4.07 13.05
CA GLU A 218 0.77 4.67 13.64
C GLU A 218 0.60 6.14 13.19
N GLN A 219 -0.64 6.63 13.24
CA GLN A 219 -0.97 7.98 12.76
C GLN A 219 -0.42 9.09 13.66
N ASP A 220 -0.08 8.77 14.91
CA ASP A 220 0.44 9.73 15.88
C ASP A 220 1.79 10.29 15.43
N VAL A 221 1.77 11.61 15.16
CA VAL A 221 2.99 12.39 14.96
C VAL A 221 3.66 12.52 16.32
N ARG A 222 4.83 11.89 16.47
CA ARG A 222 5.68 12.14 17.65
C ARG A 222 6.12 13.61 17.63
N TRP A 223 5.77 14.35 18.68
CA TRP A 223 6.14 15.77 18.83
C TRP A 223 7.65 15.96 19.03
N ILE A 224 8.30 15.01 19.70
CA ILE A 224 9.76 14.92 19.87
C ILE A 224 10.22 13.52 19.45
N SER A 225 11.35 13.43 18.73
CA SER A 225 11.95 12.14 18.38
C SER A 225 12.50 11.45 19.63
N SER A 226 12.46 10.12 19.66
CA SER A 226 12.96 9.33 20.80
C SER A 226 14.42 9.63 21.10
N ASP A 227 15.26 9.73 20.07
CA ASP A 227 16.69 10.04 20.23
C ASP A 227 16.91 11.41 20.89
N LYS A 228 16.10 12.43 20.53
CA LYS A 228 16.19 13.76 21.15
C LYS A 228 15.65 13.76 22.58
N TRP A 229 14.65 12.94 22.86
CA TRP A 229 14.16 12.74 24.21
C TRP A 229 15.21 12.06 25.09
N ASP A 230 15.90 11.06 24.57
CA ASP A 230 16.94 10.33 25.27
C ASP A 230 18.21 11.18 25.46
N GLU A 231 18.56 12.04 24.49
CA GLU A 231 19.59 13.08 24.66
C GLU A 231 19.29 14.06 25.81
N LEU A 232 18.01 14.26 26.16
CA LEU A 232 17.58 15.09 27.27
C LEU A 232 17.55 14.36 28.62
N ALA A 233 17.86 13.05 28.65
CA ALA A 233 17.93 12.25 29.87
C ALA A 233 19.21 12.55 30.68
N GLY A 234 19.38 13.81 31.10
CA GLY A 234 20.43 14.23 32.02
C GLY A 234 20.06 14.01 33.49
N LYS A 235 21.06 13.89 34.38
CA LYS A 235 20.83 13.97 35.83
C LYS A 235 20.29 15.36 36.15
N VAL A 236 19.10 15.42 36.75
CA VAL A 236 18.56 16.66 37.32
C VAL A 236 19.43 17.04 38.51
N ASP A 237 20.11 18.18 38.40
CA ASP A 237 20.83 18.76 39.52
C ASP A 237 19.80 19.24 40.55
N THR A 238 19.75 18.60 41.72
CA THR A 238 18.81 18.96 42.78
C THR A 238 19.33 20.11 43.65
N ASP A 239 20.58 20.53 43.46
CA ASP A 239 21.24 21.58 44.25
C ASP A 239 21.22 22.95 43.55
N VAL A 240 20.12 23.29 42.89
CA VAL A 240 19.94 24.63 42.31
C VAL A 240 19.69 25.65 43.42
N SER A 241 20.72 26.41 43.81
CA SER A 241 20.54 27.61 44.62
C SER A 241 19.81 28.67 43.80
N ILE A 242 18.60 29.03 44.24
CA ILE A 242 17.78 30.05 43.58
C ILE A 242 18.43 31.43 43.76
N SER A 243 19.27 31.88 42.82
CA SER A 243 19.84 33.23 42.83
C SER A 243 18.97 34.22 42.07
N ASN A 244 18.20 35.03 42.82
CA ASN A 244 17.53 36.32 42.55
C ASN A 244 16.96 36.74 41.18
N HIS A 245 16.99 35.95 40.12
CA HIS A 245 16.26 36.18 38.85
C HIS A 245 15.51 34.92 38.41
N SER A 246 14.79 34.32 39.35
CA SER A 246 13.99 33.11 39.15
C SER A 246 12.51 33.48 39.04
N PHE A 247 12.03 33.66 37.81
CA PHE A 247 10.60 33.53 37.53
C PHE A 247 10.25 32.04 37.56
N LEU A 248 9.96 31.51 38.75
CA LEU A 248 9.21 30.27 38.87
C LEU A 248 7.79 30.58 38.37
N HIS A 249 7.46 30.12 37.16
CA HIS A 249 6.07 30.05 36.72
C HIS A 249 5.46 28.81 37.37
N PRO A 250 4.60 28.93 38.41
CA PRO A 250 3.87 27.79 38.90
C PRO A 250 2.94 27.34 37.78
N GLU A 251 3.24 26.20 37.15
CA GLU A 251 2.23 25.54 36.34
C GLU A 251 1.05 25.21 37.25
N ARG A 252 -0.06 25.92 37.05
CA ARG A 252 -1.34 25.47 37.56
C ARG A 252 -1.72 24.23 36.75
N THR A 253 -1.27 23.06 37.20
CA THR A 253 -1.85 21.81 36.76
C THR A 253 -3.30 21.84 37.23
N LEU A 254 -4.23 22.18 36.33
CA LEU A 254 -5.64 21.97 36.54
C LEU A 254 -5.82 20.46 36.79
N SER A 255 -6.06 20.11 38.05
CA SER A 255 -6.42 18.76 38.45
C SER A 255 -7.79 18.43 37.85
N ILE A 256 -7.81 18.02 36.59
CA ILE A 256 -8.89 17.18 36.09
C ILE A 256 -8.69 15.86 36.83
N VAL A 257 -9.59 15.63 37.78
CA VAL A 257 -9.73 14.38 38.55
C VAL A 257 -9.65 13.20 37.58
N ARG A 258 -8.47 12.57 37.50
CA ARG A 258 -8.30 11.28 36.84
C ARG A 258 -9.10 10.26 37.66
N ARG A 259 -10.31 9.93 37.19
CA ARG A 259 -10.89 8.62 37.51
C ARG A 259 -9.90 7.58 36.97
N LYS A 260 -9.30 6.82 37.88
CA LYS A 260 -8.68 5.54 37.55
C LYS A 260 -9.78 4.64 37.00
N THR A 261 -9.73 4.38 35.70
CA THR A 261 -10.34 3.18 35.12
C THR A 261 -9.26 2.50 34.31
N ALA A 262 -8.84 1.34 34.77
CA ALA A 262 -8.06 0.41 33.99
C ALA A 262 -8.94 -0.14 32.86
N CYS A 263 -8.41 -0.18 31.65
CA CYS A 263 -8.86 -1.12 30.64
C CYS A 263 -7.60 -1.58 29.88
N LEU A 264 -7.36 -2.88 29.90
CA LEU A 264 -6.50 -3.53 28.92
C LEU A 264 -7.13 -3.32 27.54
N THR A 265 -6.32 -2.82 26.60
CA THR A 265 -6.08 -3.31 25.23
C THR A 265 -4.92 -2.51 24.68
#